data_AF-A0A518DFW0-F1
#
_entry.id   AF-A0A518DFW0-F1
#
_cell.length_a   1.000
_cell.length_b   1.000
_cell.length_c   1.000
_cell.angle_alpha   90.00
_cell.angle_beta   90.00
_cell.angle_gamma   90.00
#
_symmetry.space_group_name_H-M   'P 1'
#
loop_
_entity.id
_entity.type
_entity.pdbx_description
1 polymer ?
#
loop_
_entity_poly.entity_id
_entity_poly.type
_entity_poly.pdbx_seq_one_letter_code
_entity_poly.pdbx_strand_id
1 'polypeptide(L)'
;MPRSAAVVLGWSACLLMVAAEAVAQQSQAEQAVRAASKAYTDAARRGDVGAMAKMWTERGDYIDSQGYRFNAQAMLRPQPGAPAAAPGGSTAAPAVQSTLRMVTPDVAIEDGKIGSITMPDGSRVGGRFTAVWVRRDGKWLLDGVREAAAEAPPLSEKLMPLAWLLGEWAGQADDTTLLMSAHPSDGGNYIVREFLVKGDARESIGGEQRIGWDPESKRIKVWSFDSQGGAGEGFWRQAGDTWVLDTAHVLPDGTKTTTSNVYTPQDADRFVWEVKPAAVDGARLPAMRVEFRRAPEAR
;
A
#
# COMPACT_ATOMS: atom_id res chain seq x y z
N MET A 1 -70.82 37.14 6.38
CA MET A 1 -70.66 35.68 6.12
C MET A 1 -69.40 35.46 5.27
N PRO A 2 -68.69 34.32 5.41
CA PRO A 2 -67.23 34.29 5.66
C PRO A 2 -66.40 33.53 4.61
N ARG A 3 -65.05 33.67 4.61
CA ARG A 3 -64.07 32.55 4.77
C ARG A 3 -62.60 32.93 4.48
N SER A 4 -61.79 32.80 5.54
CA SER A 4 -60.48 32.13 5.60
C SER A 4 -59.30 32.66 4.76
N ALA A 5 -58.53 33.59 5.35
CA ALA A 5 -57.13 33.86 5.03
C ALA A 5 -56.26 33.48 6.24
N ALA A 6 -56.05 32.18 6.44
CA ALA A 6 -55.04 31.63 7.35
C ALA A 6 -54.81 30.20 6.87
N VAL A 7 -53.56 29.84 6.49
CA VAL A 7 -52.96 28.48 6.53
C VAL A 7 -51.63 28.39 5.75
N VAL A 8 -51.28 29.29 4.82
CA VAL A 8 -50.10 29.06 3.94
C VAL A 8 -48.71 29.34 4.59
N LEU A 9 -48.64 29.96 5.77
CA LEU A 9 -47.35 30.21 6.46
C LEU A 9 -46.84 29.04 7.32
N GLY A 10 -47.58 27.94 7.46
CA GLY A 10 -47.22 26.83 8.36
C GLY A 10 -46.27 25.77 7.78
N TRP A 11 -46.19 25.64 6.45
CA TRP A 11 -45.49 24.50 5.83
C TRP A 11 -43.99 24.75 5.59
N SER A 12 -43.58 25.98 5.26
CA SER A 12 -42.16 26.31 5.06
C SER A 12 -41.34 26.36 6.36
N ALA A 13 -41.97 26.72 7.49
CA ALA A 13 -41.30 26.71 8.80
C ALA A 13 -41.06 25.28 9.32
N CYS A 14 -41.99 24.35 9.06
CA CYS A 14 -41.81 22.92 9.41
C CYS A 14 -40.66 22.27 8.62
N LEU A 15 -40.51 22.54 7.33
CA LEU A 15 -39.43 21.99 6.51
C LEU A 15 -38.04 22.51 6.92
N LEU A 16 -37.92 23.78 7.32
CA LEU A 16 -36.66 24.35 7.82
C LEU A 16 -36.29 23.83 9.21
N MET A 17 -37.26 23.63 10.12
CA MET A 17 -37.00 23.03 11.44
C MET A 17 -36.58 21.57 11.35
N VAL A 18 -37.24 20.76 10.52
CA VAL A 18 -36.88 19.35 10.30
C VAL A 18 -35.47 19.23 9.70
N ALA A 19 -35.10 20.12 8.77
CA ALA A 19 -33.75 20.16 8.23
C ALA A 19 -32.70 20.58 9.27
N ALA A 20 -33.01 21.57 10.13
CA ALA A 20 -32.11 22.01 11.19
C ALA A 20 -31.92 20.94 12.29
N GLU A 21 -32.98 20.24 12.69
CA GLU A 21 -32.91 19.11 13.62
C GLU A 21 -32.12 17.94 13.03
N ALA A 22 -32.31 17.63 11.74
CA ALA A 22 -31.54 16.60 11.06
C ALA A 22 -30.03 16.93 11.03
N VAL A 23 -29.67 18.19 10.74
CA VAL A 23 -28.28 18.66 10.76
C VAL A 23 -27.70 18.62 12.18
N ALA A 24 -28.48 19.05 13.19
CA ALA A 24 -28.07 18.99 14.59
C ALA A 24 -27.84 17.53 15.05
N GLN A 25 -28.75 16.62 14.71
CA GLN A 25 -28.66 15.20 15.05
C GLN A 25 -27.49 14.52 14.34
N GLN A 26 -27.22 14.87 13.08
CA GLN A 26 -26.04 14.41 12.35
C GLN A 26 -24.74 14.89 12.99
N SER A 27 -24.67 16.16 13.41
CA SER A 27 -23.49 16.70 14.11
C SER A 27 -23.26 16.05 15.49
N GLN A 28 -24.32 15.72 16.22
CA GLN A 28 -24.23 15.01 17.49
C GLN A 28 -23.76 13.56 17.29
N ALA A 29 -24.28 12.87 16.27
CA ALA A 29 -23.84 11.52 15.92
C ALA A 29 -22.35 11.51 15.53
N GLU A 30 -21.92 12.48 14.71
CA GLU A 30 -20.52 12.65 14.33
C GLU A 30 -19.60 12.86 15.55
N GLN A 31 -19.99 13.73 16.48
CA GLN A 31 -19.24 13.95 17.73
C GLN A 31 -19.13 12.69 18.58
N ALA A 32 -20.20 11.87 18.64
CA ALA A 32 -20.18 10.62 19.37
C ALA A 32 -19.21 9.59 18.76
N VAL A 33 -19.11 9.52 17.42
CA VAL A 33 -18.12 8.66 16.74
C VAL A 33 -16.71 9.17 17.01
N ARG A 34 -16.46 10.49 16.92
CA ARG A 34 -15.14 11.07 17.25
C ARG A 34 -14.71 10.76 18.68
N ALA A 35 -15.65 10.79 19.63
CA ALA A 35 -15.38 10.40 21.01
C ALA A 35 -15.02 8.91 21.14
N ALA A 36 -15.72 8.01 20.41
CA ALA A 36 -15.42 6.58 20.38
C ALA A 36 -14.03 6.30 19.77
N SER A 37 -13.69 6.94 18.64
CA SER A 37 -12.37 6.87 18.00
C SER A 37 -11.26 7.30 18.96
N LYS A 38 -11.43 8.45 19.62
CA LYS A 38 -10.47 8.92 20.63
C LYS A 38 -10.31 7.91 21.78
N ALA A 39 -11.40 7.34 22.28
CA ALA A 39 -11.35 6.35 23.36
C ALA A 39 -10.56 5.09 22.95
N TYR A 40 -10.71 4.64 21.70
CA TYR A 40 -9.94 3.53 21.14
C TYR A 40 -8.45 3.85 21.07
N THR A 41 -8.08 5.01 20.52
CA THR A 41 -6.67 5.45 20.45
C THR A 41 -6.05 5.59 21.85
N ASP A 42 -6.80 6.11 22.82
CA ASP A 42 -6.34 6.24 24.20
C ASP A 42 -6.14 4.86 24.87
N ALA A 43 -7.01 3.88 24.59
CA ALA A 43 -6.84 2.50 25.07
C ALA A 43 -5.60 1.84 24.46
N ALA A 44 -5.40 1.99 23.15
CA ALA A 44 -4.21 1.52 22.45
C ALA A 44 -2.92 2.14 23.03
N ARG A 45 -2.93 3.45 23.30
CA ARG A 45 -1.79 4.15 23.92
C ARG A 45 -1.44 3.59 25.31
N ARG A 46 -2.42 3.12 26.06
CA ARG A 46 -2.21 2.48 27.37
C ARG A 46 -1.88 0.98 27.29
N GLY A 47 -1.89 0.39 26.10
CA GLY A 47 -1.77 -1.06 25.94
C GLY A 47 -2.97 -1.84 26.51
N ASP A 48 -4.13 -1.20 26.67
CA ASP A 48 -5.32 -1.81 27.26
C ASP A 48 -6.11 -2.61 26.22
N VAL A 49 -5.55 -3.77 25.85
CA VAL A 49 -6.15 -4.68 24.85
C VAL A 49 -7.55 -5.15 25.24
N GLY A 50 -7.85 -5.22 26.53
CA GLY A 50 -9.17 -5.58 27.04
C GLY A 50 -10.22 -4.49 26.78
N ALA A 51 -9.86 -3.21 26.99
CA ALA A 51 -10.72 -2.10 26.61
C ALA A 51 -10.88 -2.00 25.09
N MET A 52 -9.80 -2.18 24.32
CA MET A 52 -9.86 -2.19 22.86
C MET A 52 -10.82 -3.27 22.36
N ALA A 53 -10.71 -4.51 22.84
CA ALA A 53 -11.57 -5.62 22.41
C ALA A 53 -13.06 -5.34 22.62
N LYS A 54 -13.42 -4.65 23.72
CA LYS A 54 -14.81 -4.27 24.03
C LYS A 54 -15.38 -3.18 23.11
N MET A 55 -14.54 -2.49 22.34
CA MET A 55 -14.94 -1.46 21.39
C MET A 55 -15.20 -2.03 19.98
N TRP A 56 -15.02 -3.32 19.77
CA TRP A 56 -15.30 -4.01 18.52
C TRP A 56 -16.64 -4.74 18.56
N THR A 57 -17.32 -4.82 17.41
CA THR A 57 -18.40 -5.79 17.22
C THR A 57 -17.86 -7.21 17.30
N GLU A 58 -18.74 -8.19 17.57
CA GLU A 58 -18.35 -9.60 17.65
C GLU A 58 -17.77 -10.12 16.32
N ARG A 59 -18.30 -9.63 15.19
CA ARG A 59 -17.88 -10.04 13.84
C ARG A 59 -16.83 -9.11 13.24
N GLY A 60 -16.36 -8.13 14.00
CA GLY A 60 -15.50 -7.08 13.47
C GLY A 60 -14.16 -7.62 12.99
N ASP A 61 -13.70 -7.12 11.84
CA ASP A 61 -12.47 -7.56 11.21
C ASP A 61 -11.38 -6.48 11.16
N TYR A 62 -10.15 -6.94 11.32
CA TYR A 62 -8.95 -6.14 11.10
C TYR A 62 -8.20 -6.72 9.91
N ILE A 63 -7.87 -5.89 8.93
CA ILE A 63 -7.03 -6.24 7.80
C ILE A 63 -5.78 -5.38 7.88
N ASP A 64 -4.61 -6.01 7.97
CA ASP A 64 -3.34 -5.30 8.03
C ASP A 64 -2.90 -4.77 6.65
N SER A 65 -1.80 -4.02 6.64
CA SER A 65 -1.22 -3.46 5.40
C SER A 65 -0.78 -4.50 4.36
N GLN A 66 -0.65 -5.77 4.75
CA GLN A 66 -0.28 -6.89 3.87
C GLN A 66 -1.51 -7.67 3.38
N GLY A 67 -2.71 -7.28 3.81
CA GLY A 67 -3.97 -7.92 3.43
C GLY A 67 -4.33 -9.13 4.30
N TYR A 68 -3.60 -9.44 5.37
CA TYR A 68 -4.00 -10.51 6.29
C TYR A 68 -5.21 -10.08 7.11
N ARG A 69 -6.20 -10.96 7.19
CA ARG A 69 -7.47 -10.71 7.88
C ARG A 69 -7.54 -11.43 9.21
N PHE A 70 -7.96 -10.70 10.24
CA PHE A 70 -8.11 -11.17 11.61
C PHE A 70 -9.52 -10.83 12.13
N ASN A 71 -10.08 -11.68 12.99
CA ASN A 71 -11.17 -11.25 13.86
C ASN A 71 -10.57 -10.37 14.97
N ALA A 72 -11.06 -9.14 15.11
CA ALA A 72 -10.41 -8.15 15.96
C ALA A 72 -10.46 -8.49 17.45
N GLN A 73 -11.60 -8.99 17.96
CA GLN A 73 -11.71 -9.40 19.35
C GLN A 73 -10.78 -10.60 19.66
N ALA A 74 -10.69 -11.58 18.76
CA ALA A 74 -9.81 -12.72 18.91
C ALA A 74 -8.33 -12.30 18.89
N MET A 75 -7.95 -11.39 18.00
CA MET A 75 -6.59 -10.85 17.90
C MET A 75 -6.15 -10.13 19.18
N LEU A 76 -7.09 -9.45 19.87
CA LEU A 76 -6.84 -8.70 21.10
C LEU A 76 -6.93 -9.56 22.37
N ARG A 77 -7.23 -10.87 22.27
CA ARG A 77 -7.22 -11.76 23.43
C ARG A 77 -5.78 -11.99 23.90
N PRO A 78 -5.51 -11.99 25.22
CA PRO A 78 -4.22 -12.38 25.75
C PRO A 78 -3.86 -13.80 25.27
N GLN A 79 -2.70 -13.95 24.64
CA GLN A 79 -2.20 -15.27 24.27
C GLN A 79 -1.50 -15.91 25.48
N PRO A 80 -1.85 -17.16 25.85
CA PRO A 80 -1.17 -17.87 26.92
C PRO A 80 0.33 -18.00 26.62
N GLY A 81 1.20 -17.50 27.52
CA GLY A 81 2.65 -17.60 27.39
C GLY A 81 3.33 -16.50 26.56
N ALA A 82 2.58 -15.55 25.99
CA ALA A 82 3.19 -14.37 25.37
C ALA A 82 3.79 -13.46 26.46
N PRO A 83 5.06 -13.02 26.34
CA PRO A 83 5.61 -12.04 27.26
C PRO A 83 4.74 -10.78 27.22
N ALA A 84 4.48 -10.18 28.39
CA ALA A 84 3.80 -8.88 28.46
C ALA A 84 4.55 -7.90 27.55
N ALA A 85 3.84 -7.26 26.62
CA ALA A 85 4.43 -6.27 25.73
C ALA A 85 5.18 -5.23 26.59
N ALA A 86 6.49 -5.12 26.40
CA ALA A 86 7.30 -4.20 27.17
C ALA A 86 6.77 -2.78 26.96
N PRO A 87 6.43 -2.03 28.03
CA PRO A 87 6.03 -0.64 27.89
C PRO A 87 7.28 0.17 27.55
N GLY A 88 7.64 0.31 26.26
CA GLY A 88 8.89 1.01 25.95
C GLY A 88 9.39 1.09 24.51
N GLY A 89 8.62 0.75 23.48
CA GLY A 89 9.13 0.82 22.09
C GLY A 89 9.13 2.22 21.48
N SER A 90 8.13 3.05 21.80
CA SER A 90 8.04 4.45 21.35
C SER A 90 7.36 5.28 22.44
N THR A 91 8.01 6.36 22.86
CA THR A 91 7.49 7.31 23.85
C THR A 91 6.47 8.30 23.28
N ALA A 92 6.27 8.29 21.95
CA ALA A 92 5.26 9.09 21.29
C ALA A 92 4.25 8.18 20.56
N ALA A 93 2.99 8.25 20.97
CA ALA A 93 1.90 7.72 20.15
C ALA A 93 1.90 8.47 18.81
N PRO A 94 1.73 7.77 17.67
CA PRO A 94 1.71 8.42 16.38
C PRO A 94 0.56 9.42 16.34
N ALA A 95 0.79 10.58 15.71
CA ALA A 95 -0.29 11.52 15.46
C ALA A 95 -1.31 10.86 14.51
N VAL A 96 -2.58 10.85 14.89
CA VAL A 96 -3.67 10.39 14.03
C VAL A 96 -4.36 11.61 13.44
N GLN A 97 -4.41 11.68 12.12
CA GLN A 97 -5.20 12.66 11.38
C GLN A 97 -6.29 11.91 10.64
N SER A 98 -7.56 12.24 10.90
CA SER A 98 -8.69 11.55 10.26
C SER A 98 -9.82 12.48 9.85
N THR A 99 -10.53 12.07 8.81
CA THR A 99 -11.80 12.62 8.35
C THR A 99 -12.90 11.62 8.62
N LEU A 100 -14.06 12.10 9.04
CA LEU A 100 -15.21 11.28 9.39
C LEU A 100 -16.37 11.60 8.45
N ARG A 101 -17.02 10.56 7.92
CA ARG A 101 -18.21 10.67 7.09
C ARG A 101 -19.31 9.78 7.65
N MET A 102 -20.45 10.38 7.99
CA MET A 102 -21.67 9.62 8.31
C MET A 102 -22.22 9.00 7.01
N VAL A 103 -22.42 7.68 7.00
CA VAL A 103 -23.06 6.96 5.89
C VAL A 103 -24.57 6.87 6.14
N THR A 104 -24.93 6.55 7.38
CA THR A 104 -26.30 6.59 7.92
C THR A 104 -26.22 7.14 9.35
N PRO A 105 -27.35 7.37 10.06
CA PRO A 105 -27.31 7.75 11.47
C PRO A 105 -26.58 6.74 12.38
N ASP A 106 -26.46 5.48 11.95
CA ASP A 106 -25.91 4.37 12.72
C ASP A 106 -24.65 3.75 12.08
N VAL A 107 -24.12 4.33 10.99
CA VAL A 107 -22.90 3.87 10.32
C VAL A 107 -22.05 5.06 9.92
N ALA A 108 -20.77 5.04 10.27
CA ALA A 108 -19.81 6.06 9.88
C ALA A 108 -18.51 5.44 9.37
N ILE A 109 -17.83 6.14 8.47
CA ILE A 109 -16.52 5.77 7.95
C ILE A 109 -15.53 6.85 8.39
N GLU A 110 -14.46 6.42 9.05
CA GLU A 110 -13.33 7.25 9.42
C GLU A 110 -12.12 6.85 8.58
N ASP A 111 -11.66 7.75 7.73
CA ASP A 111 -10.43 7.59 6.95
C ASP A 111 -9.34 8.43 7.57
N GLY A 112 -8.14 7.86 7.75
CA GLY A 112 -7.06 8.59 8.39
C GLY A 112 -5.66 8.12 8.05
N LYS A 113 -4.70 8.90 8.56
CA LYS A 113 -3.27 8.64 8.49
C LYS A 113 -2.71 8.52 9.89
N ILE A 114 -1.89 7.49 10.10
CA ILE A 114 -1.08 7.29 11.28
C ILE A 114 0.30 7.87 10.95
N GLY A 115 0.70 8.92 11.67
CA GLY A 115 1.99 9.58 11.51
C GLY A 115 3.15 8.59 11.68
N SER A 116 4.19 8.75 10.88
CA SER A 116 5.36 7.89 10.91
C SER A 116 6.12 8.01 12.23
N ILE A 117 6.29 6.88 12.92
CA ILE A 117 7.13 6.73 14.10
C ILE A 117 8.43 6.08 13.67
N THR A 118 9.56 6.60 14.14
CA THR A 118 10.85 5.91 14.03
C THR A 118 10.98 4.94 15.21
N MET A 119 11.08 3.64 14.91
CA MET A 119 11.34 2.59 15.89
C MET A 119 12.82 2.62 16.34
N PRO A 120 13.18 1.98 17.47
CA PRO A 120 14.56 1.94 17.95
C PRO A 120 15.58 1.33 16.97
N ASP A 121 15.12 0.46 16.06
CA ASP A 121 15.92 -0.13 14.99
C ASP A 121 16.08 0.78 13.76
N GLY A 122 15.53 2.00 13.81
CA GLY A 122 15.55 2.98 12.72
C GLY A 122 14.47 2.78 11.66
N SER A 123 13.67 1.72 11.74
CA SER A 123 12.52 1.54 10.83
C SER A 123 11.45 2.59 11.08
N ARG A 124 10.74 2.99 10.02
CA ARG A 124 9.64 3.95 10.12
C ARG A 124 8.31 3.22 9.97
N VAL A 125 7.48 3.29 10.99
CA VAL A 125 6.15 2.67 11.01
C VAL A 125 5.09 3.77 10.96
N GLY A 126 4.27 3.74 9.92
CA GLY A 126 3.16 4.67 9.69
C GLY A 126 2.25 4.07 8.63
N GLY A 127 1.06 4.63 8.46
CA GLY A 127 0.07 4.00 7.58
C GLY A 127 -1.12 4.87 7.28
N ARG A 128 -1.95 4.40 6.36
CA ARG A 128 -3.33 4.86 6.19
C ARG A 128 -4.25 3.82 6.79
N PHE A 129 -5.42 4.26 7.23
CA PHE A 129 -6.46 3.35 7.65
C PHE A 129 -7.84 3.83 7.21
N THR A 130 -8.74 2.88 7.07
CA THR A 130 -10.19 3.10 6.99
C THR A 130 -10.85 2.30 8.11
N ALA A 131 -11.56 2.98 9.00
CA ALA A 131 -12.34 2.38 10.07
C ALA A 131 -13.83 2.53 9.80
N VAL A 132 -14.58 1.44 9.96
CA VAL A 132 -16.03 1.41 9.87
C VAL A 132 -16.59 1.33 11.29
N TRP A 133 -17.33 2.37 11.66
CA TRP A 133 -18.02 2.49 12.93
C TRP A 133 -19.50 2.17 12.74
N VAL A 134 -20.05 1.34 13.62
CA VAL A 134 -21.48 1.00 13.64
C VAL A 134 -22.07 1.24 15.01
N ARG A 135 -23.31 1.74 15.05
CA ARG A 135 -24.05 1.94 16.29
C ARG A 135 -24.86 0.68 16.62
N ARG A 136 -24.65 0.14 17.82
CA ARG A 136 -25.38 -1.02 18.39
C ARG A 136 -25.74 -0.69 19.83
N ASP A 137 -27.02 -0.83 20.18
CA ASP A 137 -27.53 -0.58 21.53
C ASP A 137 -27.09 0.79 22.09
N GLY A 138 -27.14 1.80 21.23
CA GLY A 138 -26.76 3.18 21.57
C GLY A 138 -25.25 3.46 21.61
N LYS A 139 -24.38 2.45 21.44
CA LYS A 139 -22.91 2.57 21.48
C LYS A 139 -22.30 2.45 20.09
N TRP A 140 -21.28 3.26 19.82
CA TRP A 140 -20.48 3.14 18.61
C TRP A 140 -19.37 2.10 18.82
N LEU A 141 -19.29 1.14 17.90
CA LEU A 141 -18.32 0.05 17.90
C LEU A 141 -17.61 -0.01 16.54
N LEU A 142 -16.36 -0.47 16.52
CA LEU A 142 -15.65 -0.82 15.30
C LEU A 142 -16.21 -2.11 14.73
N ASP A 143 -16.61 -2.09 13.46
CA ASP A 143 -17.00 -3.28 12.70
C ASP A 143 -15.91 -3.70 11.69
N GLY A 144 -15.04 -2.77 11.29
CA GLY A 144 -13.93 -3.09 10.41
C GLY A 144 -12.83 -2.05 10.49
N VAL A 145 -11.57 -2.48 10.46
CA VAL A 145 -10.42 -1.59 10.21
C VAL A 145 -9.56 -2.21 9.13
N ARG A 146 -9.21 -1.41 8.13
CA ARG A 146 -8.30 -1.79 7.05
C ARG A 146 -7.12 -0.85 7.10
N GLU A 147 -5.92 -1.39 7.24
CA GLU A 147 -4.70 -0.63 7.10
C GLU A 147 -4.15 -0.75 5.68
N ALA A 148 -3.47 0.30 5.27
CA ALA A 148 -2.64 0.30 4.07
C ALA A 148 -1.31 0.95 4.45
N ALA A 149 -0.25 0.57 3.75
CA ALA A 149 1.04 1.22 3.91
C ALA A 149 0.89 2.75 3.77
N ALA A 150 1.75 3.47 4.48
CA ALA A 150 1.93 4.90 4.23
C ALA A 150 2.29 5.09 2.74
N GLU A 151 2.01 6.27 2.22
CA GLU A 151 2.57 6.65 0.92
C GLU A 151 4.08 6.44 0.99
N ALA A 152 4.61 5.63 0.06
CA ALA A 152 6.00 5.22 0.12
C ALA A 152 6.87 6.48 0.21
N PRO A 153 7.85 6.55 1.12
CA PRO A 153 8.69 7.73 1.25
C PRO A 153 9.39 8.00 -0.09
N PRO A 154 9.79 9.25 -0.34
CA PRO A 154 10.53 9.59 -1.56
C PRO A 154 11.74 8.66 -1.70
N LEU A 155 11.99 8.26 -2.94
CA LEU A 155 13.12 7.40 -3.28
C LEU A 155 14.44 8.05 -2.82
N SER A 156 15.33 7.26 -2.22
CA SER A 156 16.62 7.76 -1.74
C SER A 156 17.41 8.44 -2.86
N GLU A 157 18.21 9.46 -2.53
CA GLU A 157 19.01 10.21 -3.52
C GLU A 157 19.90 9.32 -4.40
N LYS A 158 20.40 8.20 -3.83
CA LYS A 158 21.23 7.22 -4.55
C LYS A 158 20.48 6.48 -5.65
N LEU A 159 19.15 6.40 -5.54
CA LEU A 159 18.28 5.70 -6.49
C LEU A 159 17.47 6.65 -7.38
N MET A 160 17.45 7.96 -7.08
CA MET A 160 16.80 8.98 -7.92
C MET A 160 17.12 8.88 -9.42
N PRO A 161 18.35 8.54 -9.86
CA PRO A 161 18.63 8.33 -11.28
C PRO A 161 17.80 7.23 -11.96
N LEU A 162 17.22 6.30 -11.19
CA LEU A 162 16.32 5.23 -11.64
C LEU A 162 14.84 5.50 -11.34
N ALA A 163 14.48 6.70 -10.86
CA ALA A 163 13.09 7.03 -10.53
C ALA A 163 12.13 6.92 -11.73
N TRP A 164 12.64 7.02 -12.96
CA TRP A 164 11.87 6.82 -14.18
C TRP A 164 11.31 5.40 -14.33
N LEU A 165 11.83 4.40 -13.60
CA LEU A 165 11.28 3.04 -13.58
C LEU A 165 9.96 2.95 -12.82
N LEU A 166 9.64 3.90 -11.93
CA LEU A 166 8.50 3.81 -11.03
C LEU A 166 7.16 3.85 -11.80
N GLY A 167 6.21 3.06 -11.29
CA GLY A 167 4.86 2.90 -11.82
C GLY A 167 4.63 1.57 -12.52
N GLU A 168 3.51 1.49 -13.20
CA GLU A 168 3.06 0.31 -13.95
C GLU A 168 3.37 0.48 -15.44
N TRP A 169 3.87 -0.59 -16.07
CA TRP A 169 4.34 -0.59 -17.43
C TRP A 169 3.89 -1.84 -18.16
N ALA A 170 3.55 -1.69 -19.43
CA ALA A 170 3.22 -2.78 -20.34
C ALA A 170 3.99 -2.63 -21.64
N GLY A 171 4.48 -3.75 -22.16
CA GLY A 171 5.15 -3.83 -23.45
C GLY A 171 4.74 -5.11 -24.17
N GLN A 172 4.90 -5.12 -25.49
CA GLN A 172 4.62 -6.28 -26.32
C GLN A 172 5.76 -6.50 -27.31
N ALA A 173 6.16 -7.76 -27.49
CA ALA A 173 7.04 -8.20 -28.56
C ALA A 173 6.48 -9.51 -29.12
N ASP A 174 6.16 -9.52 -30.41
CA ASP A 174 5.50 -10.63 -31.08
C ASP A 174 4.24 -11.10 -30.33
N ASP A 175 4.17 -12.38 -29.94
CA ASP A 175 3.09 -13.02 -29.17
C ASP A 175 3.31 -12.93 -27.65
N THR A 176 4.31 -12.15 -27.20
CA THR A 176 4.70 -12.05 -25.80
C THR A 176 4.34 -10.69 -25.23
N THR A 177 3.54 -10.69 -24.16
CA THR A 177 3.22 -9.51 -23.35
C THR A 177 4.11 -9.47 -22.12
N LEU A 178 4.68 -8.30 -21.84
CA LEU A 178 5.47 -8.04 -20.65
C LEU A 178 4.79 -6.98 -19.80
N LEU A 179 4.53 -7.32 -18.54
CA LEU A 179 4.03 -6.39 -17.53
C LEU A 179 5.10 -6.16 -16.50
N MET A 180 5.18 -4.93 -15.99
CA MET A 180 6.15 -4.55 -14.97
C MET A 180 5.56 -3.51 -14.03
N SER A 181 5.60 -3.79 -12.75
CA SER A 181 5.30 -2.82 -11.69
C SER A 181 6.62 -2.42 -11.02
N ALA A 182 6.73 -1.16 -10.59
CA ALA A 182 7.84 -0.75 -9.74
C ALA A 182 7.41 0.35 -8.77
N HIS A 183 7.75 0.17 -7.50
CA HIS A 183 7.43 1.12 -6.44
C HIS A 183 8.58 1.24 -5.45
N PRO A 184 8.71 2.36 -4.71
CA PRO A 184 9.65 2.44 -3.61
C PRO A 184 9.26 1.44 -2.50
N SER A 185 10.25 0.86 -1.82
CA SER A 185 10.05 0.17 -0.55
C SER A 185 9.62 1.14 0.57
N ASP A 186 9.10 0.61 1.68
CA ASP A 186 8.62 1.40 2.84
C ASP A 186 9.64 2.39 3.43
N GLY A 187 10.94 2.19 3.18
CA GLY A 187 12.01 3.10 3.60
C GLY A 187 12.62 3.95 2.48
N GLY A 188 12.18 3.79 1.22
CA GLY A 188 12.69 4.52 0.05
C GLY A 188 14.12 4.13 -0.37
N ASN A 189 14.75 3.19 0.35
CA ASN A 189 16.12 2.74 0.09
C ASN A 189 16.22 1.65 -0.99
N TYR A 190 15.07 1.17 -1.46
CA TYR A 190 14.97 0.22 -2.57
C TYR A 190 13.84 0.61 -3.51
N ILE A 191 13.99 0.26 -4.78
CA ILE A 191 12.88 0.07 -5.74
C ILE A 191 12.55 -1.43 -5.70
N VAL A 192 11.30 -1.76 -5.39
CA VAL A 192 10.74 -3.10 -5.57
C VAL A 192 10.10 -3.12 -6.94
N ARG A 193 10.50 -4.08 -7.78
CA ARG A 193 10.01 -4.22 -9.15
C ARG A 193 9.52 -5.64 -9.36
N GLU A 194 8.30 -5.80 -9.83
CA GLU A 194 7.80 -7.10 -10.27
C GLU A 194 7.70 -7.10 -11.79
N PHE A 195 7.87 -8.26 -12.40
CA PHE A 195 7.64 -8.43 -13.83
C PHE A 195 6.91 -9.73 -14.10
N LEU A 196 6.14 -9.74 -15.18
CA LEU A 196 5.41 -10.89 -15.66
C LEU A 196 5.51 -10.96 -17.18
N VAL A 197 6.02 -12.10 -17.66
CA VAL A 197 6.11 -12.41 -19.10
C VAL A 197 5.02 -13.43 -19.43
N LYS A 198 4.09 -13.06 -20.31
CA LYS A 198 3.00 -13.91 -20.79
C LYS A 198 3.22 -14.19 -22.28
N GLY A 199 3.35 -15.46 -22.66
CA GLY A 199 3.30 -15.88 -24.06
C GLY A 199 2.08 -16.76 -24.32
N ASP A 200 1.55 -16.76 -25.54
CA ASP A 200 0.31 -17.49 -25.90
C ASP A 200 0.38 -19.01 -25.66
N ALA A 201 1.58 -19.59 -25.64
CA ALA A 201 1.81 -21.03 -25.46
C ALA A 201 2.75 -21.40 -24.29
N ARG A 202 3.20 -20.42 -23.48
CA ARG A 202 4.10 -20.65 -22.34
C ARG A 202 3.38 -20.34 -21.03
N GLU A 203 3.65 -21.13 -19.99
CA GLU A 203 3.32 -20.72 -18.62
C GLU A 203 3.90 -19.32 -18.35
N SER A 204 3.15 -18.47 -17.66
CA SER A 204 3.60 -17.12 -17.37
C SER A 204 4.82 -17.20 -16.44
N ILE A 205 5.92 -16.54 -16.83
CA ILE A 205 7.12 -16.47 -16.01
C ILE A 205 7.09 -15.12 -15.29
N GLY A 206 7.03 -15.16 -13.97
CA GLY A 206 7.08 -13.97 -13.12
C GLY A 206 8.40 -13.85 -12.38
N GLY A 207 8.66 -12.67 -11.83
CA GLY A 207 9.74 -12.49 -10.88
C GLY A 207 9.68 -11.14 -10.16
N GLU A 208 10.40 -11.09 -9.05
CA GLU A 208 10.60 -9.89 -8.25
C GLU A 208 12.07 -9.48 -8.32
N GLN A 209 12.30 -8.18 -8.34
CA GLN A 209 13.59 -7.55 -8.20
C GLN A 209 13.58 -6.53 -7.08
N ARG A 210 14.66 -6.49 -6.31
CA ARG A 210 14.92 -5.43 -5.33
C ARG A 210 16.17 -4.67 -5.76
N ILE A 211 16.03 -3.39 -6.03
CA ILE A 211 17.10 -2.52 -6.56
C ILE A 211 17.49 -1.53 -5.47
N GLY A 212 18.74 -1.55 -5.04
CA GLY A 212 19.24 -0.75 -3.92
C GLY A 212 20.66 -0.21 -4.14
N TRP A 213 21.07 0.73 -3.29
CA TRP A 213 22.47 1.17 -3.25
C TRP A 213 23.31 0.16 -2.46
N ASP A 214 24.37 -0.37 -3.07
CA ASP A 214 25.36 -1.20 -2.40
C ASP A 214 26.55 -0.31 -1.97
N PRO A 215 26.75 -0.09 -0.66
CA PRO A 215 27.84 0.75 -0.17
C PRO A 215 29.23 0.15 -0.36
N GLU A 216 29.34 -1.18 -0.47
CA GLU A 216 30.63 -1.85 -0.64
C GLU A 216 31.18 -1.62 -2.05
N SER A 217 30.39 -1.95 -3.07
CA SER A 217 30.77 -1.72 -4.46
C SER A 217 30.59 -0.27 -4.93
N LYS A 218 29.88 0.55 -4.14
CA LYS A 218 29.47 1.93 -4.48
C LYS A 218 28.70 2.00 -5.80
N ARG A 219 27.78 1.05 -5.99
CA ARG A 219 26.95 0.91 -7.20
C ARG A 219 25.51 0.63 -6.83
N ILE A 220 24.62 0.82 -7.79
CA ILE A 220 23.23 0.37 -7.65
C ILE A 220 23.21 -1.14 -7.98
N LYS A 221 22.84 -1.95 -6.99
CA LYS A 221 22.75 -3.40 -7.06
C LYS A 221 21.29 -3.84 -7.22
N VAL A 222 21.07 -4.94 -7.92
CA VAL A 222 19.78 -5.64 -7.97
C VAL A 222 19.94 -7.04 -7.41
N TRP A 223 18.92 -7.50 -6.68
CA TRP A 223 18.67 -8.91 -6.38
C TRP A 223 17.41 -9.31 -7.13
N SER A 224 17.40 -10.49 -7.74
CA SER A 224 16.31 -10.98 -8.57
C SER A 224 15.91 -12.39 -8.17
N PHE A 225 14.61 -12.65 -8.15
CA PHE A 225 14.01 -13.94 -7.81
C PHE A 225 12.91 -14.23 -8.83
N ASP A 226 12.97 -15.37 -9.50
CA ASP A 226 11.93 -15.78 -10.45
C ASP A 226 10.97 -16.81 -9.83
N SER A 227 9.78 -16.91 -10.42
CA SER A 227 8.70 -17.77 -9.92
C SER A 227 9.00 -19.26 -10.03
N GLN A 228 10.08 -19.66 -10.71
CA GLN A 228 10.51 -21.05 -10.83
C GLN A 228 11.55 -21.43 -9.76
N GLY A 229 11.99 -20.46 -8.94
CA GLY A 229 12.97 -20.65 -7.87
C GLY A 229 14.40 -20.31 -8.27
N GLY A 230 14.60 -19.69 -9.45
CA GLY A 230 15.89 -19.12 -9.82
C GLY A 230 16.14 -17.81 -9.08
N ALA A 231 17.42 -17.55 -8.79
CA ALA A 231 17.83 -16.36 -8.06
C ALA A 231 19.14 -15.80 -8.63
N GLY A 232 19.31 -14.49 -8.53
CA GLY A 232 20.48 -13.82 -9.08
C GLY A 232 20.69 -12.43 -8.55
N GLU A 233 21.82 -11.85 -8.92
CA GLU A 233 22.14 -10.46 -8.62
C GLU A 233 22.87 -9.80 -9.77
N GLY A 234 22.92 -8.48 -9.74
CA GLY A 234 23.53 -7.70 -10.79
C GLY A 234 23.75 -6.25 -10.39
N PHE A 235 24.30 -5.48 -11.31
CA PHE A 235 24.57 -4.08 -11.08
C PHE A 235 24.09 -3.23 -12.25
N TRP A 236 23.43 -2.13 -11.89
CA TRP A 236 23.11 -1.07 -12.83
C TRP A 236 24.33 -0.17 -13.07
N ARG A 237 24.42 0.35 -14.28
CA ARG A 237 25.38 1.37 -14.67
C ARG A 237 24.78 2.30 -15.72
N GLN A 238 24.94 3.60 -15.51
CA GLN A 238 24.59 4.59 -16.53
C GLN A 238 25.65 4.62 -17.64
N ALA A 239 25.21 4.67 -18.89
CA ALA A 239 26.05 4.78 -20.09
C ALA A 239 25.43 5.79 -21.06
N GLY A 240 25.83 7.06 -20.92
CA GLY A 240 25.15 8.17 -21.59
C GLY A 240 23.70 8.27 -21.15
N ASP A 241 22.78 8.26 -22.13
CA ASP A 241 21.34 8.33 -21.90
C ASP A 241 20.69 6.95 -21.68
N THR A 242 21.51 5.89 -21.63
CA THR A 242 21.05 4.52 -21.42
C THR A 242 21.49 3.99 -20.05
N TRP A 243 20.75 3.01 -19.56
CA TRP A 243 21.05 2.26 -18.35
C TRP A 243 21.33 0.81 -18.72
N VAL A 244 22.47 0.28 -18.29
CA VAL A 244 22.85 -1.11 -18.49
C VAL A 244 22.70 -1.85 -17.17
N LEU A 245 22.00 -2.97 -17.20
CA LEU A 245 21.88 -3.91 -16.10
C LEU A 245 22.53 -5.24 -16.49
N ASP A 246 23.66 -5.54 -15.87
CA ASP A 246 24.35 -6.81 -16.03
C ASP A 246 24.04 -7.69 -14.82
N THR A 247 23.50 -8.89 -15.04
CA THR A 247 23.11 -9.83 -13.98
C THR A 247 23.73 -11.21 -14.18
N ALA A 248 23.90 -11.93 -13.06
CA ALA A 248 24.20 -13.34 -13.01
C ALA A 248 23.11 -14.05 -12.19
N HIS A 249 22.56 -15.14 -12.72
CA HIS A 249 21.51 -15.93 -12.06
C HIS A 249 21.89 -17.41 -12.03
N VAL A 250 21.32 -18.11 -11.06
CA VAL A 250 21.34 -19.56 -10.93
C VAL A 250 19.90 -20.04 -11.07
N LEU A 251 19.65 -20.91 -12.04
CA LEU A 251 18.34 -21.53 -12.27
C LEU A 251 18.11 -22.70 -11.28
N PRO A 252 16.88 -23.21 -11.14
CA PRO A 252 16.57 -24.27 -10.18
C PRO A 252 17.35 -25.58 -10.36
N ASP A 253 17.80 -25.85 -11.58
CA ASP A 253 18.64 -27.01 -11.93
C ASP A 253 20.14 -26.79 -11.66
N GLY A 254 20.51 -25.61 -11.14
CA GLY A 254 21.90 -25.20 -10.89
C GLY A 254 22.59 -24.55 -12.08
N THR A 255 21.93 -24.45 -13.24
CA THR A 255 22.47 -23.81 -14.44
C THR A 255 22.74 -22.34 -14.18
N LYS A 256 23.93 -21.86 -14.57
CA LYS A 256 24.33 -20.45 -14.39
C LYS A 256 24.10 -19.68 -15.68
N THR A 257 23.44 -18.54 -15.57
CA THR A 257 23.18 -17.63 -16.70
C THR A 257 23.67 -16.23 -16.38
N THR A 258 24.06 -15.49 -17.41
CA THR A 258 24.33 -14.05 -17.32
C THR A 258 23.50 -13.32 -18.36
N THR A 259 23.03 -12.13 -18.04
CA THR A 259 22.28 -11.29 -19.00
C THR A 259 22.74 -9.85 -18.94
N SER A 260 22.70 -9.16 -20.07
CA SER A 260 22.96 -7.73 -20.16
C SER A 260 21.73 -7.06 -20.78
N ASN A 261 21.07 -6.24 -19.98
CA ASN A 261 19.84 -5.55 -20.34
C ASN A 261 20.15 -4.07 -20.52
N VAL A 262 19.72 -3.47 -21.62
CA VAL A 262 19.82 -2.04 -21.86
C VAL A 262 18.43 -1.43 -21.76
N TYR A 263 18.33 -0.37 -20.97
CA TYR A 263 17.12 0.42 -20.82
C TYR A 263 17.40 1.83 -21.33
N THR A 264 16.53 2.34 -22.19
CA THR A 264 16.62 3.67 -22.77
C THR A 264 15.34 4.43 -22.43
N PRO A 265 15.35 5.26 -21.36
CA PRO A 265 14.25 6.17 -21.07
C PRO A 265 14.00 7.08 -22.27
N GLN A 266 12.75 7.24 -22.69
CA GLN A 266 12.40 8.13 -23.80
C GLN A 266 11.69 9.38 -23.29
N ASP A 267 10.70 9.19 -22.42
CA ASP A 267 9.95 10.25 -21.76
C ASP A 267 9.27 9.71 -20.49
N ALA A 268 8.35 10.48 -19.90
CA ALA A 268 7.66 10.12 -18.66
C ALA A 268 6.79 8.86 -18.79
N ASP A 269 6.36 8.50 -20.00
CA ASP A 269 5.40 7.41 -20.24
C ASP A 269 5.95 6.29 -21.11
N ARG A 270 7.24 6.39 -21.50
CA ARG A 270 7.89 5.41 -22.38
C ARG A 270 9.36 5.16 -22.04
N PHE A 271 9.75 3.90 -22.16
CA PHE A 271 11.15 3.51 -22.26
C PHE A 271 11.29 2.29 -23.17
N VAL A 272 12.48 2.09 -23.73
CA VAL A 272 12.81 0.90 -24.49
C VAL A 272 13.69 0.00 -23.64
N TRP A 273 13.38 -1.30 -23.64
CA TRP A 273 14.21 -2.33 -23.04
C TRP A 273 14.73 -3.29 -24.11
N GLU A 274 16.01 -3.61 -24.02
CA GLU A 274 16.71 -4.49 -24.93
C GLU A 274 17.54 -5.52 -24.17
N VAL A 275 17.39 -6.79 -24.52
CA VAL A 275 18.30 -7.84 -24.07
C VAL A 275 19.40 -7.95 -25.11
N LYS A 276 20.64 -7.61 -24.72
CA LYS A 276 21.79 -7.90 -25.57
C LYS A 276 21.99 -9.41 -25.64
N PRO A 277 22.43 -9.97 -26.79
CA PRO A 277 22.73 -11.38 -26.88
C PRO A 277 23.74 -11.78 -25.81
N ALA A 278 23.29 -12.55 -24.83
CA ALA A 278 24.15 -13.13 -23.80
C ALA A 278 24.36 -14.62 -24.10
N ALA A 279 25.50 -15.14 -23.64
CA ALA A 279 25.82 -16.57 -23.74
C ALA A 279 25.46 -17.26 -22.43
N VAL A 280 24.67 -18.31 -22.51
CA VAL A 280 24.35 -19.24 -21.41
C VAL A 280 24.83 -20.62 -21.86
N ASP A 281 25.89 -21.15 -21.24
CA ASP A 281 26.47 -22.46 -21.61
C ASP A 281 26.69 -22.66 -23.13
N GLY A 282 27.10 -21.60 -23.83
CA GLY A 282 27.32 -21.59 -25.28
C GLY A 282 26.07 -21.35 -26.15
N ALA A 283 24.87 -21.31 -25.57
CA ALA A 283 23.64 -20.90 -26.25
C ALA A 283 23.45 -19.38 -26.18
N ARG A 284 23.16 -18.77 -27.34
CA ARG A 284 22.89 -17.33 -27.45
C ARG A 284 21.41 -17.08 -27.13
N LEU A 285 21.12 -16.28 -26.10
CA LEU A 285 19.76 -15.77 -25.90
C LEU A 285 19.37 -14.89 -27.09
N PRO A 286 18.15 -15.02 -27.64
CA PRO A 286 17.69 -14.17 -28.72
C PRO A 286 17.70 -12.71 -28.25
N ALA A 287 18.13 -11.81 -29.14
CA ALA A 287 17.94 -10.40 -28.89
C ALA A 287 16.44 -10.12 -28.81
N MET A 288 16.02 -9.39 -27.79
CA MET A 288 14.65 -8.94 -27.64
C MET A 288 14.67 -7.43 -27.42
N ARG A 289 13.77 -6.73 -28.10
CA ARG A 289 13.57 -5.29 -27.96
C ARG A 289 12.08 -5.04 -27.74
N VAL A 290 11.76 -4.37 -26.65
CA VAL A 290 10.39 -4.04 -26.26
C VAL A 290 10.31 -2.55 -25.95
N GLU A 291 9.32 -1.88 -26.52
CA GLU A 291 8.93 -0.55 -26.05
C GLU A 291 7.88 -0.72 -24.95
N PHE A 292 8.20 -0.25 -23.75
CA PHE A 292 7.27 -0.20 -22.64
C PHE A 292 6.54 1.13 -22.63
N ARG A 293 5.24 1.07 -22.38
CA ARG A 293 4.36 2.21 -22.17
C ARG A 293 3.78 2.13 -20.77
N ARG A 294 3.62 3.28 -20.13
CA ARG A 294 2.94 3.36 -18.83
C ARG A 294 1.53 2.78 -18.96
N ALA A 295 1.17 1.86 -18.08
CA ALA A 295 -0.18 1.30 -18.09
C ALA A 295 -1.20 2.40 -17.77
N PRO A 296 -2.36 2.45 -18.45
CA PRO A 296 -3.40 3.40 -18.10
C PRO A 296 -3.84 3.17 -16.66
N GLU A 297 -4.00 4.24 -15.89
CA GLU A 297 -4.52 4.16 -14.52
C GLU A 297 -5.84 3.37 -14.54
N ALA A 298 -5.94 2.36 -13.67
CA ALA A 298 -7.19 1.63 -13.48
C ALA A 298 -8.25 2.64 -12.99
N ARG A 299 -9.22 2.94 -13.87
CA ARG A 299 -10.38 3.78 -13.53
C ARG A 299 -11.29 3.08 -12.53
#